data_AF-A0A2S9I3J2-F1
#
_entry.id   AF-A0A2S9I3J2-F1
#
_cell.length_a   1.000
_cell.length_b   1.000
_cell.length_c   1.000
_cell.angle_alpha   90.00
_cell.angle_beta   90.00
_cell.angle_gamma   90.00
#
_symmetry.space_group_name_H-M   'P 1'
#
loop_
_entity.id
_entity.type
_entity.pdbx_description
1 polymer ?
#
loop_
_entity_poly.entity_id
_entity_poly.type
_entity_poly.pdbx_seq_one_letter_code
_entity_poly.pdbx_strand_id
1 'polypeptide(L)' 'MDANSTIKFSHSHHLLAVRGCDADLDVLVFEGREALSQPFSYRIEFTSSQHAISREMMLLKPASLTLQAPVDQGR' A
#
# COMPACT_ATOMS: atom_id res chain seq x y z
N MET A 1 -15.73 -12.25 -26.24
CA MET A 1 -16.72 -11.47 -25.47
C MET A 1 -16.00 -10.92 -24.25
N ASP A 2 -15.52 -9.70 -24.45
CA ASP A 2 -15.27 -8.63 -23.48
C ASP A 2 -14.26 -8.88 -22.36
N ALA A 3 -12.99 -9.05 -22.75
CA ALA A 3 -11.86 -8.76 -21.88
C ALA A 3 -11.71 -7.23 -21.75
N ASN A 4 -12.64 -6.60 -21.03
CA ASN A 4 -12.48 -5.21 -20.61
C ASN A 4 -11.41 -5.19 -19.52
N SER A 5 -10.14 -5.15 -19.95
CA SER A 5 -9.01 -4.90 -19.06
C SER A 5 -9.17 -3.48 -18.54
N THR A 6 -9.91 -3.32 -17.46
CA THR A 6 -10.01 -2.06 -16.71
C THR A 6 -8.59 -1.56 -16.50
N ILE A 7 -8.24 -0.46 -17.18
CA ILE A 7 -6.95 0.19 -17.02
C ILE A 7 -6.89 0.64 -15.55
N LYS A 8 -6.25 -0.16 -14.70
CA LYS A 8 -5.93 0.23 -13.33
C LYS A 8 -4.79 1.24 -13.44
N PHE A 9 -5.11 2.52 -13.29
CA PHE A 9 -4.10 3.56 -13.13
C PHE A 9 -3.46 3.43 -11.75
N SER A 10 -2.48 2.53 -11.64
CA SER A 10 -1.67 2.34 -10.43
C SER A 10 -0.58 3.43 -10.42
N HIS A 11 -0.71 4.42 -9.55
CA HIS A 11 0.37 5.37 -9.27
C HIS A 11 1.27 4.88 -8.12
N SER A 12 0.95 3.70 -7.59
CA SER A 12 1.66 3.01 -6.51
C SER A 12 2.97 2.40 -7.00
N HIS A 13 4.07 3.10 -6.72
CA HIS A 13 5.41 2.53 -6.73
C HIS A 13 5.79 1.86 -5.40
N HIS A 14 4.91 1.92 -4.40
CA HIS A 14 5.17 1.39 -3.06
C HIS A 14 4.05 0.43 -2.68
N LEU A 15 4.43 -0.67 -2.03
CA LEU A 15 3.51 -1.74 -1.69
C LEU A 15 3.12 -1.64 -0.22
N LEU A 16 1.82 -1.66 0.05
CA LEU A 16 1.28 -1.80 1.40
C LEU A 16 0.63 -3.18 1.52
N ALA A 17 1.06 -3.96 2.50
CA ALA A 17 0.44 -5.23 2.84
C ALA A 17 0.03 -5.26 4.32
N VAL A 18 -1.17 -5.76 4.59
CA VAL A 18 -1.68 -5.97 5.95
C VAL A 18 -2.06 -7.44 6.09
N ARG A 19 -1.52 -8.13 7.11
CA ARG A 19 -1.71 -9.57 7.25
C ARG A 19 -3.19 -9.93 7.44
N GLY A 20 -3.72 -10.72 6.52
CA GLY A 20 -5.12 -11.18 6.53
C GLY A 20 -6.10 -10.19 5.88
N CYS A 21 -5.58 -9.18 5.18
CA CYS A 21 -6.36 -8.30 4.32
C CYS A 21 -6.00 -8.59 2.86
N ASP A 22 -6.94 -9.18 2.11
CA ASP A 22 -6.76 -9.51 0.68
C ASP A 22 -7.17 -8.36 -0.25
N ALA A 23 -7.50 -7.20 0.32
CA ALA A 23 -7.82 -6.00 -0.45
C ALA A 23 -6.59 -5.48 -1.20
N ASP A 24 -6.76 -5.07 -2.45
CA ASP A 24 -5.76 -4.30 -3.18
C ASP A 24 -5.62 -2.90 -2.54
N LEU A 25 -4.46 -2.60 -1.96
CA LEU A 25 -4.17 -1.31 -1.31
C LEU A 25 -3.19 -0.49 -2.17
N ASP A 26 -3.72 0.53 -2.84
CA ASP A 26 -2.95 1.44 -3.68
C ASP A 26 -2.47 2.64 -2.85
N VAL A 27 -1.17 2.71 -2.57
CA VAL A 27 -0.55 3.78 -1.76
C VAL A 27 -0.53 5.10 -2.53
N LEU A 28 -1.16 6.13 -1.97
CA LEU A 28 -1.16 7.49 -2.51
C LEU A 28 -0.01 8.33 -1.92
N VAL A 29 0.06 8.35 -0.59
CA VAL A 29 1.00 9.19 0.17
C VAL A 29 1.42 8.45 1.43
N PHE A 30 2.69 8.60 1.83
CA PHE A 30 3.16 8.15 3.12
C PHE A 30 4.06 9.21 3.78
N GLU A 31 4.01 9.28 5.11
CA GLU A 31 4.86 10.13 5.94
C GLU A 31 5.42 9.27 7.07
N GLY A 32 6.76 9.22 7.19
CA GLY A 32 7.46 8.41 8.18
C GLY A 32 8.24 9.26 9.18
N ARG A 33 8.28 8.81 10.43
CA ARG A 33 9.21 9.31 11.46
C ARG A 33 10.03 8.15 11.98
N GLU A 34 11.34 8.26 11.83
CA GLU A 34 12.32 7.30 12.31
C GLU A 34 13.48 8.02 12.99
N ALA A 35 13.94 7.49 14.12
CA ALA A 35 15.10 7.99 14.84
C ALA A 35 15.75 6.84 15.62
N LEU A 36 17.06 6.96 15.89
CA LEU A 36 17.80 5.96 16.65
C LEU A 36 17.19 5.79 18.05
N SER A 37 17.03 4.53 18.47
CA SER A 37 16.47 4.15 19.77
C SER A 37 15.05 4.68 20.03
N GLN A 38 14.31 5.02 18.97
CA GLN A 38 12.89 5.37 19.03
C GLN A 38 12.07 4.42 18.14
N PRO A 39 10.82 4.11 18.51
CA PRO A 39 9.94 3.39 17.62
C PRO A 39 9.66 4.21 16.35
N PHE A 40 9.57 3.53 15.21
CA PHE A 40 9.15 4.15 13.97
C PHE A 40 7.64 4.38 13.96
N SER A 41 7.18 5.35 13.16
CA SER A 41 5.75 5.58 12.91
C SER A 41 5.54 6.04 11.47
N TYR A 42 4.56 5.44 10.80
CA TYR A 42 4.19 5.77 9.42
C TYR A 42 2.70 6.08 9.33
N ARG A 43 2.37 7.20 8.71
CA ARG A 43 1.03 7.53 8.25
C ARG A 43 0.95 7.24 6.76
N ILE A 44 0.01 6.39 6.35
CA ILE A 44 -0.14 5.94 4.97
C ILE A 44 -1.57 6.21 4.53
N GLU A 45 -1.72 6.96 3.45
CA GLU A 45 -2.98 7.18 2.75
C GLU A 45 -3.01 6.24 1.54
N PHE A 46 -4.07 5.45 1.43
CA PHE A 46 -4.23 4.49 0.35
C PHE A 46 -5.67 4.49 -0.17
N THR A 47 -5.85 3.98 -1.38
CA THR A 47 -7.15 3.70 -1.96
C THR A 47 -7.31 2.20 -2.20
N SER A 48 -8.55 1.74 -2.31
CA SER A 48 -8.86 0.37 -2.69
C SER A 48 -10.13 0.33 -3.53
N SER A 49 -10.19 -0.62 -4.44
CA SER A 49 -11.42 -0.95 -5.16
C SER A 49 -12.41 -1.74 -4.29
N GLN A 50 -11.94 -2.34 -3.18
CA GLN A 50 -12.79 -3.01 -2.22
C GLN A 50 -13.38 -1.98 -1.25
N HIS A 51 -14.68 -1.73 -1.37
CA HIS A 51 -15.39 -0.75 -0.52
C HIS A 51 -15.60 -1.24 0.93
N ALA A 52 -15.51 -2.54 1.19
CA ALA A 52 -15.87 -3.16 2.46
C ALA A 52 -14.65 -3.60 3.29
N ILE A 53 -13.63 -2.75 3.40
CA ILE A 53 -12.51 -2.99 4.31
C ILE A 53 -12.99 -2.75 5.74
N SER A 54 -13.12 -3.82 6.53
CA SER A 54 -13.55 -3.72 7.91
C SER A 54 -12.38 -3.38 8.84
N ARG A 55 -12.71 -2.91 10.05
CA ARG A 55 -11.69 -2.55 11.05
C ARG A 55 -10.90 -3.76 11.51
N GLU A 56 -11.54 -4.92 11.58
CA GLU A 56 -10.94 -6.18 12.03
C GLU A 56 -9.90 -6.72 11.03
N MET A 57 -10.00 -6.33 9.76
CA MET A 57 -8.99 -6.65 8.73
C MET A 57 -7.73 -5.80 8.88
N MET A 58 -7.82 -4.62 9.52
CA MET A 58 -6.76 -3.60 9.53
C MET A 58 -6.11 -3.42 10.90
N LEU A 59 -6.92 -3.34 11.96
CA LEU A 59 -6.44 -2.99 13.29
C LEU A 59 -5.71 -4.14 13.97
N LEU A 60 -4.61 -3.80 14.65
CA LEU A 60 -3.75 -4.74 15.38
C LEU A 60 -3.18 -5.87 14.50
N LYS A 61 -3.19 -5.69 13.18
CA LYS A 61 -2.57 -6.61 12.23
C LYS A 61 -1.15 -6.15 11.93
N PRO A 62 -0.18 -7.08 11.87
CA PRO A 62 1.12 -6.78 11.30
C PRO A 62 0.95 -6.26 9.86
N ALA A 63 1.67 -5.19 9.55
CA ALA A 63 1.67 -4.57 8.23
C ALA A 63 3.10 -4.27 7.79
N SER A 64 3.31 -4.21 6.48
CA SER A 64 4.59 -3.84 5.87
C SER A 64 4.37 -2.81 4.78
N LEU A 65 5.23 -1.78 4.77
CA LEU A 65 5.40 -0.85 3.67
C LEU A 65 6.71 -1.18 2.95
N THR A 66 6.65 -1.43 1.65
CA THR A 66 7.84 -1.66 0.81
C THR A 66 8.05 -0.47 -0.11
N LEU A 67 9.15 0.25 0.15
CA LEU A 67 9.63 1.32 -0.73
C LEU A 67 10.38 0.68 -1.90
N GLN A 68 9.71 0.53 -3.04
CA GLN A 68 10.37 0.04 -4.24
C GLN A 68 11.17 1.18 -4.88
N ALA A 69 12.40 0.86 -5.28
CA ALA A 69 13.17 1.76 -6.14
C ALA A 69 12.44 1.90 -7.48
N PRO A 70 12.58 3.06 -8.16
CA PRO A 70 12.16 3.16 -9.55
C PRO A 70 12.78 2.01 -10.35
N VAL A 71 11.99 1.42 -11.25
CA VAL A 71 12.54 0.44 -12.20
C VAL A 71 13.60 1.17 -13.01
N ASP A 72 14.85 0.70 -12.97
CA ASP A 72 15.89 1.22 -13.85
C ASP A 72 15.46 0.98 -15.30
N GLN A 73 15.12 2.06 -16.00
CA GLN A 73 14.72 1.98 -17.41
C GLN A 73 15.92 1.96 -18.35
N GLY A 74 17.16 1.89 -17.84
CA GLY A 74 18.35 1.57 -18.62
C GLY A 74 18.52 2.42 -19.88
N ARG A 75 18.28 3.73 -19.78
CA ARG A 75 18.46 4.65 -20.91
C ARG A 75 19.84 5.30 -20.89
#